data_AF-A0A3B8HES9-F1
#
_entry.id   AF-A0A3B8HES9-F1
#
_cell.length_a   1.000
_cell.length_b   1.000
_cell.length_c   1.000
_cell.angle_alpha   90.00
_cell.angle_beta   90.00
_cell.angle_gamma   90.00
#
_symmetry.space_group_name_H-M   'P 1'
#
loop_
_entity.id
_entity.type
_entity.pdbx_description
1 polymer ?
#
loop_
_entity_poly.entity_id
_entity_poly.type
_entity_poly.pdbx_seq_one_letter_code
_entity_poly.pdbx_strand_id
1 'polypeptide(L)' 'MMLPVMHRSSMLIEKHVPLRGRLLDVGCGYGFFLKMMEMRGWRVEGIEIS' A
#
# COMPACT_ATOMS: atom_id res chain seq x y z
N MET A 1 -9.44 -8.93 -10.91
CA MET A 1 -9.66 -9.52 -9.57
C MET A 1 -8.77 -8.97 -8.45
N MET A 2 -7.78 -8.09 -8.68
CA MET A 2 -6.88 -7.56 -7.62
C MET A 2 -7.44 -6.39 -6.77
N LEU A 3 -8.37 -5.58 -7.32
CA LEU A 3 -8.90 -4.39 -6.66
C LEU A 3 -9.51 -4.63 -5.26
N PRO A 4 -10.26 -5.73 -5.00
CA PRO A 4 -10.81 -6.00 -3.68
C PRO A 4 -9.75 -6.23 -2.60
N VAL A 5 -8.63 -6.89 -2.95
CA VAL A 5 -7.53 -7.16 -2.00
C VAL A 5 -6.85 -5.86 -1.61
N MET A 6 -6.49 -5.02 -2.59
CA MET A 6 -5.86 -3.72 -2.34
C MET A 6 -6.73 -2.83 -1.46
N HIS A 7 -8.04 -2.77 -1.72
CA HIS A 7 -8.98 -2.02 -0.88
C HIS A 7 -9.02 -2.56 0.54
N ARG A 8 -9.19 -3.87 0.72
CA ARG A 8 -9.24 -4.48 2.06
C ARG A 8 -7.94 -4.22 2.83
N SER A 9 -6.79 -4.35 2.18
CA SER A 9 -5.48 -4.08 2.79
C SER A 9 -5.35 -2.62 3.23
N SER A 10 -5.75 -1.66 2.38
CA SER A 10 -5.70 -0.23 2.74
C SER A 10 -6.56 0.09 3.97
N MET A 11 -7.77 -0.48 4.05
CA MET A 11 -8.67 -0.31 5.18
C MET A 11 -8.09 -0.91 6.48
N LEU A 12 -7.44 -2.07 6.38
CA LEU A 12 -6.80 -2.71 7.53
C LEU A 12 -5.62 -1.87 8.04
N ILE A 13 -4.79 -1.34 7.15
CA ILE A 13 -3.66 -0.48 7.53
C ILE A 13 -4.19 0.80 8.20
N GLU A 14 -5.16 1.46 7.58
CA GLU A 14 -5.82 2.67 8.09
C GLU A 14 -6.45 2.51 9.46
N LYS A 15 -7.05 1.35 9.71
CA LYS A 15 -7.66 1.03 11.00
C LYS A 15 -6.64 0.93 12.12
N HIS A 16 -5.43 0.42 11.86
CA HIS A 16 -4.44 0.14 12.90
C HIS A 16 -3.33 1.18 12.98
N VAL A 17 -3.17 2.00 11.94
CA VAL A 17 -2.13 3.03 11.83
C VAL A 17 -2.83 4.37 11.51
N PRO A 18 -3.30 5.10 12.55
CA PRO A 18 -4.22 6.23 12.38
C PRO A 18 -3.56 7.47 11.76
N LEU A 19 -2.23 7.60 11.87
CA LEU A 19 -1.45 8.65 11.22
C LEU A 19 -0.80 8.10 9.96
N ARG A 20 -1.03 8.78 8.82
CA ARG A 20 -0.36 8.46 7.55
C ARG A 20 1.15 8.56 7.74
N GLY A 21 1.81 7.41 7.74
CA GLY A 21 3.24 7.28 7.99
C GLY A 21 4.00 6.79 6.76
N ARG A 22 5.08 6.04 7.01
CA ARG A 22 5.80 5.33 5.98
C ARG A 22 5.20 3.95 5.76
N LEU A 23 5.03 3.55 4.51
CA LEU A 23 4.54 2.23 4.11
C LEU A 23 5.60 1.57 3.24
N LEU A 24 5.97 0.34 3.59
CA LEU A 24 6.83 -0.53 2.78
C LEU A 24 5.98 -1.65 2.17
N ASP A 25 6.04 -1.82 0.86
CA ASP A 25 5.40 -2.92 0.14
C ASP A 25 6.47 -3.91 -0.37
N VAL A 26 6.48 -5.12 0.18
CA VAL A 26 7.46 -6.17 -0.15
C VAL A 26 6.85 -7.12 -1.17
N GLY A 27 7.52 -7.30 -2.31
CA GLY A 27 6.93 -7.99 -3.46
C GLY A 27 5.91 -7.10 -4.17
N CYS A 28 6.27 -5.83 -4.39
CA CYS A 28 5.33 -4.83 -4.89
C CYS A 28 4.94 -5.03 -6.36
N GLY A 29 5.63 -5.92 -7.09
CA GLY A 29 5.44 -6.12 -8.52
C GLY A 29 5.42 -4.79 -9.28
N TYR A 30 4.39 -4.56 -10.09
CA TYR A 30 4.21 -3.32 -10.85
C TYR A 30 3.87 -2.07 -10.00
N GLY A 31 3.74 -2.17 -8.68
CA GLY A 31 3.59 -1.02 -7.79
C GLY A 31 2.18 -0.40 -7.72
N PHE A 32 1.14 -1.11 -8.18
CA PHE A 32 -0.24 -0.59 -8.14
C PHE A 32 -0.73 -0.25 -6.72
N PHE A 33 -0.37 -1.07 -5.73
CA PHE A 33 -0.74 -0.83 -4.34
C PHE A 33 -0.01 0.38 -3.75
N LEU A 34 1.29 0.52 -4.04
CA LEU A 34 2.09 1.70 -3.71
C LEU A 34 1.44 2.97 -4.25
N LYS A 35 1.08 2.99 -5.54
CA LYS A 35 0.44 4.18 -6.15
C LYS A 35 -0.89 4.52 -5.47
N MET A 36 -1.70 3.51 -5.16
CA MET A 36 -2.96 3.70 -4.45
C MET A 36 -2.74 4.29 -3.04
N MET A 37 -1.75 3.79 -2.30
CA MET A 37 -1.46 4.26 -0.94
C MET A 37 -0.80 5.65 -0.94
N GLU A 38 0.04 5.96 -1.93
CA GLU A 38 0.58 7.31 -2.15
C GLU A 38 -0.54 8.33 -2.34
N MET A 39 -1.52 8.05 -3.20
CA MET A 39 -2.69 8.92 -3.40
C MET A 39 -3.55 9.11 -2.14
N ARG A 40 -3.47 8.18 -1.18
CA ARG A 40 -4.13 8.25 0.12
C ARG A 40 -3.31 9.02 1.17
N GLY A 41 -2.16 9.56 0.79
CA GLY A 41 -1.29 10.38 1.64
C GLY A 41 -0.21 9.60 2.40
N TRP A 42 0.05 8.35 2.06
CA TRP A 42 1.18 7.60 2.62
C TRP A 42 2.49 7.96 1.93
N ARG A 43 3.58 7.96 2.69
CA ARG A 43 4.92 7.94 2.10
C ARG A 43 5.30 6.49 1.81
N VAL A 44 5.34 6.11 0.55
CA VAL A 44 5.46 4.71 0.14
C VAL A 44 6.87 4.37 -0.35
N GLU A 45 7.29 3.14 -0.12
CA GLU A 45 8.53 2.54 -0.64
C GLU A 45 8.24 1.08 -1.03
N GLY A 46 8.81 0.61 -2.13
CA GLY A 46 8.58 -0.72 -2.67
C GLY A 46 9.88 -1.48 -2.86
N ILE A 47 9.88 -2.78 -2.58
CA ILE A 47 10.99 -3.68 -2.89
C ILE A 47 10.46 -4.83 -3.73
N GLU A 48 11.10 -5.10 -4.86
CA GLU A 48 10.81 -6.19 -5.78
C GLU A 48 12.14 -6.81 -6.26
N ILE A 49 12.19 -8.14 -6.36
CA ILE A 49 13.43 -8.89 -6.69
C ILE A 49 13.40 -9.48 -8.11
N SER A 50 12.24 -9.44 -8.77
CA SER A 50 11.98 -10.09 -10.06
C SER A 50 12.35 -9.23 -11.27
#